data_AF-A0A4Y2LG48-F1
#
_entry.id   AF-A0A4Y2LG48-F1
#
_cell.length_a   1.000
_cell.length_b   1.000
_cell.length_c   1.000
_cell.angle_alpha   90.00
_cell.angle_beta   90.00
_cell.angle_gamma   90.00
#
_symmetry.space_group_name_H-M   'P 1'
#
loop_
_entity.id
_entity.type
_entity.pdbx_description
1 polymer ?
#
loop_
_entity_poly.entity_id
_entity_poly.type
_entity_poly.pdbx_seq_one_letter_code
_entity_poly.pdbx_strand_id
1 'polypeptide(L)'
;MRIFQEQSTKVLKKFLVRPFVDEFSDVADLIWKFLPQSDYNSLLKEMYKGRIKKTDFYFQKLFQEHFEHIPYVFRKSFVDRECEAGSYFDKVLKMHYKKAIVVTFRSVDAAASVGLVSSEFTFEDFQHFISRDRYDVVEVCFRVARLSIEEREYCFEEA
;
A
#
# COMPACT_ATOMS: atom_id res chain seq x y z
N MET A 1 9.56 16.64 20.32
CA MET A 1 8.32 17.43 20.18
C MET A 1 7.16 16.64 20.77
N ARG A 2 6.54 17.08 21.88
CA ARG A 2 5.45 16.34 22.57
C ARG A 2 4.21 16.13 21.69
N ILE A 3 3.93 17.08 20.80
CA ILE A 3 2.77 17.02 19.88
C ILE A 3 2.81 15.77 18.98
N PHE A 4 4.00 15.33 18.54
CA PHE A 4 4.15 14.12 17.73
C PHE A 4 3.89 12.84 18.52
N GLN A 5 4.07 12.88 19.84
CA GLN A 5 3.80 11.73 20.71
C GLN A 5 2.31 11.64 21.06
N GLU A 6 1.70 12.77 21.40
CA GLU A 6 0.31 12.82 21.88
C GLU A 6 -0.72 12.83 20.75
N GLN A 7 -0.33 13.30 19.55
CA GLN A 7 -1.26 13.51 18.44
C GLN A 7 -0.72 12.99 17.10
N SER A 8 0.18 12.01 17.10
CA SER A 8 0.82 11.39 15.92
C SER A 8 -0.15 11.23 14.74
N THR A 9 -1.28 10.55 14.97
CA THR A 9 -2.31 10.29 13.95
C THR A 9 -2.96 11.56 13.41
N LYS A 10 -3.29 12.53 14.28
CA LYS A 10 -3.91 13.79 13.86
C LYS A 10 -2.94 14.65 13.06
N VAL A 11 -1.67 14.64 13.45
CA VAL A 11 -0.61 15.36 12.74
C VAL A 11 -0.45 14.75 11.36
N LEU A 12 -0.21 13.45 11.24
CA LEU A 12 -0.05 12.79 9.93
C LEU A 12 -1.24 13.04 9.00
N LYS A 13 -2.46 12.95 9.52
CA LYS A 13 -3.67 13.23 8.72
C LYS A 13 -3.73 14.64 8.14
N LYS A 14 -3.10 15.64 8.77
CA LYS A 14 -3.02 17.01 8.22
C LYS A 14 -2.08 17.09 7.03
N PHE A 15 -1.01 16.30 7.02
CA PHE A 15 -0.06 16.21 5.90
C PHE A 15 -0.60 15.39 4.72
N LEU A 16 -1.69 14.65 4.90
CA LEU A 16 -2.43 14.00 3.80
C LEU A 16 -3.26 14.98 2.95
N VAL A 17 -3.24 16.29 3.25
CA VAL A 17 -4.05 17.32 2.57
C VAL A 17 -3.13 18.36 1.94
N ARG A 18 -3.47 18.84 0.73
CA ARG A 18 -2.73 19.93 0.10
C ARG A 18 -2.69 21.19 0.98
N PRO A 19 -1.58 21.94 0.97
CA PRO A 19 -0.37 21.73 0.15
C PRO A 19 0.64 20.72 0.72
N PHE A 20 0.43 20.23 1.95
CA PHE A 20 1.44 19.56 2.77
C PHE A 20 1.81 18.11 2.38
N VAL A 21 1.39 17.70 1.19
CA VAL A 21 1.57 16.36 0.66
C VAL A 21 3.04 16.07 0.39
N ASP A 22 3.79 17.09 -0.04
CA ASP A 22 5.19 16.94 -0.40
C ASP A 22 6.08 16.77 0.84
N GLU A 23 5.64 17.31 1.98
CA GLU A 23 6.28 17.18 3.30
C GLU A 23 5.79 15.95 4.09
N PHE A 24 4.89 15.14 3.52
CA PHE A 24 4.32 13.99 4.22
C PHE A 24 5.38 12.96 4.60
N SER A 25 6.31 12.60 3.71
CA SER A 25 7.37 11.60 4.01
C SER A 25 8.27 12.08 5.15
N ASP A 26 8.77 13.31 5.05
CA ASP A 26 9.67 13.89 6.05
C ASP A 26 9.04 13.87 7.45
N VAL A 27 7.76 14.18 7.53
CA VAL A 27 7.02 14.19 8.80
C VAL A 27 6.62 12.77 9.22
N ALA A 28 6.29 11.89 8.28
CA ALA A 28 5.94 10.50 8.55
C ALA A 28 7.11 9.74 9.20
N ASP A 29 8.32 9.89 8.68
CA ASP A 29 9.53 9.25 9.23
C ASP A 29 9.78 9.63 10.69
N LEU A 30 9.45 10.86 11.07
CA LEU A 30 9.57 11.33 12.45
C LEU A 30 8.45 10.83 13.37
N ILE A 31 7.26 10.56 12.82
CA ILE A 31 6.04 10.27 13.58
C ILE A 31 5.74 8.77 13.67
N TRP A 32 6.18 7.95 12.70
CA TRP A 32 5.88 6.52 12.63
C TRP A 32 6.12 5.78 13.95
N LYS A 33 7.22 6.09 14.64
CA LYS A 33 7.59 5.52 15.95
C LYS A 33 6.63 5.84 17.11
N PHE A 34 5.79 6.86 16.93
CA PHE A 34 4.80 7.30 17.92
C PHE A 34 3.36 6.98 17.51
N LEU A 35 3.18 6.34 16.35
CA LEU A 35 1.86 5.98 15.87
C LEU A 35 1.42 4.66 16.50
N PRO A 36 0.34 4.65 17.31
CA PRO A 36 -0.17 3.41 17.87
C PRO A 36 -0.78 2.54 16.77
N GLN A 37 -0.61 1.22 16.86
CA GLN A 37 -1.13 0.27 15.88
C GLN A 37 -2.65 0.36 15.69
N SER A 38 -3.39 0.72 16.76
CA SER A 38 -4.83 0.99 16.71
C SER A 38 -5.23 2.04 15.68
N ASP A 39 -4.32 2.97 15.37
CA ASP A 39 -4.58 4.10 14.49
C ASP A 39 -4.17 3.83 13.04
N TYR A 40 -3.50 2.71 12.76
CA TYR A 40 -3.01 2.36 11.42
C TYR A 40 -4.17 2.30 10.42
N ASN A 41 -5.23 1.59 10.81
CA ASN A 41 -6.47 1.48 10.06
C ASN A 41 -7.13 2.84 9.79
N SER A 42 -7.05 3.75 10.76
CA SER A 42 -7.62 5.09 10.64
C SER A 42 -6.82 5.97 9.69
N LEU A 43 -5.49 5.83 9.70
CA LEU A 43 -4.59 6.56 8.81
C LEU A 43 -4.70 6.06 7.36
N LEU A 44 -4.68 4.74 7.16
CA LEU A 44 -4.91 4.09 5.86
C LEU A 44 -6.21 4.59 5.22
N LYS A 45 -7.31 4.56 5.98
CA LYS A 45 -8.60 5.05 5.51
C LYS A 45 -8.55 6.50 5.04
N GLU A 46 -7.79 7.38 5.69
CA GLU A 46 -7.64 8.77 5.28
C GLU A 46 -6.72 8.93 4.06
N MET A 47 -5.61 8.17 3.99
CA MET A 47 -4.72 8.12 2.82
C MET A 47 -5.52 7.76 1.56
N TYR A 48 -6.49 6.87 1.71
CA TYR A 48 -7.33 6.38 0.63
C TYR A 48 -8.61 7.16 0.33
N LYS A 49 -9.19 7.81 1.34
CA LYS A 49 -10.36 8.66 1.15
C LYS A 49 -10.02 9.95 0.43
N GLY A 50 -8.75 10.37 0.47
CA GLY A 50 -8.20 11.48 -0.29
C GLY A 50 -9.14 12.69 -0.34
N ARG A 51 -8.99 13.64 0.58
CA ARG A 51 -9.61 14.99 0.43
C ARG A 51 -9.04 15.78 -0.77
N ILE A 52 -8.26 15.13 -1.62
CA ILE A 52 -7.56 15.67 -2.78
C ILE A 52 -8.37 15.26 -4.01
N LYS A 53 -9.00 16.23 -4.69
CA LYS A 53 -9.78 16.07 -5.94
C LYS A 53 -9.00 15.46 -7.13
N LYS A 54 -7.72 15.10 -6.93
CA LYS A 54 -6.85 14.39 -7.88
C LYS A 54 -6.21 13.20 -7.14
N THR A 55 -7.07 12.27 -6.72
CA THR A 55 -6.72 11.06 -5.96
C THR A 55 -5.57 10.29 -6.59
N ASP A 56 -5.45 10.32 -7.91
CA ASP A 56 -4.56 9.43 -8.64
C ASP A 56 -3.08 9.80 -8.51
N PHE A 57 -2.76 11.11 -8.48
CA PHE A 57 -1.37 11.57 -8.33
C PHE A 57 -0.84 11.38 -6.91
N TYR A 58 -1.66 11.67 -5.91
CA TYR A 58 -1.26 11.51 -4.51
C TYR A 58 -1.04 10.04 -4.16
N PHE A 59 -1.97 9.20 -4.60
CA PHE A 59 -1.89 7.77 -4.40
C PHE A 59 -0.67 7.20 -5.11
N GLN A 60 -0.39 7.64 -6.35
CA GLN A 60 0.85 7.28 -7.03
C GLN A 60 2.08 7.66 -6.20
N LYS A 61 2.18 8.91 -5.73
CA LYS A 61 3.34 9.40 -4.96
C LYS A 61 3.53 8.63 -3.66
N LEU A 62 2.44 8.37 -2.95
CA LEU A 62 2.44 7.62 -1.71
C LEU A 62 2.94 6.18 -1.92
N PHE A 63 2.39 5.47 -2.90
CA PHE A 63 2.79 4.08 -3.14
C PHE A 63 4.16 3.95 -3.79
N GLN A 64 4.53 4.85 -4.70
CA GLN A 64 5.79 4.75 -5.42
C GLN A 64 6.99 5.31 -4.65
N GLU A 65 6.79 6.33 -3.81
CA GLU A 65 7.90 7.03 -3.16
C GLU A 65 7.90 6.82 -1.64
N HIS A 66 6.75 6.59 -1.01
CA HIS A 66 6.68 6.63 0.46
C HIS A 66 6.53 5.24 1.07
N PHE A 67 5.93 4.30 0.34
CA PHE A 67 5.55 2.99 0.89
C PHE A 67 6.76 2.18 1.39
N GLU A 68 7.92 2.31 0.75
CA GLU A 68 9.16 1.65 1.17
C GLU A 68 9.68 2.18 2.53
N HIS A 69 9.42 3.45 2.84
CA HIS A 69 9.80 4.09 4.11
C HIS A 69 8.83 3.77 5.26
N ILE A 70 7.66 3.19 4.95
CA ILE A 70 6.66 2.84 5.96
C ILE A 70 7.15 1.63 6.78
N PRO A 71 7.02 1.66 8.12
CA PRO A 71 7.37 0.52 8.97
C PRO A 71 6.71 -0.77 8.51
N TYR A 72 7.46 -1.88 8.54
CA TYR A 72 6.98 -3.20 8.12
C TYR A 72 5.67 -3.60 8.82
N VAL A 73 5.53 -3.33 10.12
CA VAL A 73 4.30 -3.65 10.88
C VAL A 73 3.07 -2.94 10.31
N PHE A 74 3.23 -1.70 9.84
CA PHE A 74 2.15 -0.96 9.18
C PHE A 74 1.85 -1.53 7.79
N ARG A 75 2.89 -1.89 7.01
CA ARG A 75 2.74 -2.56 5.72
C ARG A 75 2.02 -3.91 5.83
N LYS A 76 2.20 -4.63 6.94
CA LYS A 76 1.43 -5.85 7.21
C LYS A 76 -0.06 -5.55 7.43
N SER A 77 -0.38 -4.58 8.30
CA SER A 77 -1.77 -4.15 8.51
C SER A 77 -2.43 -3.61 7.24
N PHE A 78 -1.65 -3.04 6.33
CA PHE A 78 -2.10 -2.69 4.99
C PHE A 78 -2.55 -3.93 4.21
N VAL A 79 -1.73 -4.99 4.14
CA VAL A 79 -2.10 -6.20 3.38
C VAL A 79 -3.32 -6.89 3.98
N ASP A 80 -3.38 -7.01 5.30
CA ASP A 80 -4.54 -7.60 5.98
C ASP A 80 -5.83 -6.88 5.57
N ARG A 81 -5.79 -5.55 5.48
CA ARG A 81 -6.87 -4.70 4.99
C ARG A 81 -7.21 -4.89 3.52
N GLU A 82 -6.20 -5.08 2.68
CA GLU A 82 -6.42 -5.27 1.25
C GLU A 82 -7.07 -6.61 0.92
N CYS A 83 -6.98 -7.58 1.84
CA CYS A 83 -7.68 -8.85 1.77
C CYS A 83 -9.13 -8.80 2.32
N GLU A 84 -9.63 -7.64 2.78
CA GLU A 84 -10.98 -7.47 3.33
C GLU A 84 -11.94 -6.76 2.34
N ALA A 85 -13.25 -6.88 2.60
CA ALA A 85 -14.28 -6.17 1.83
C ALA A 85 -14.10 -4.65 1.91
N GLY A 86 -14.14 -3.98 0.75
CA GLY A 86 -13.87 -2.54 0.66
C GLY A 86 -12.39 -2.20 0.71
N SER A 87 -11.53 -3.15 0.34
CA SER A 87 -10.13 -2.95 0.05
C SER A 87 -9.92 -1.79 -0.92
N TYR A 88 -8.76 -1.17 -0.80
CA TYR A 88 -8.36 -0.06 -1.63
C TYR A 88 -7.40 -0.49 -2.75
N PHE A 89 -7.03 -1.77 -2.75
CA PHE A 89 -6.27 -2.45 -3.77
C PHE A 89 -6.99 -2.40 -5.11
N ASP A 90 -8.33 -2.51 -5.11
CA ASP A 90 -9.19 -2.20 -6.26
C ASP A 90 -8.84 -0.84 -6.90
N LYS A 91 -8.62 0.20 -6.09
CA LYS A 91 -8.20 1.51 -6.60
C LYS A 91 -6.81 1.47 -7.22
N VAL A 92 -5.85 0.78 -6.58
CA VAL A 92 -4.49 0.58 -7.13
C VAL A 92 -4.59 -0.04 -8.52
N LEU A 93 -5.39 -1.10 -8.66
CA LEU A 93 -5.60 -1.82 -9.91
C LEU A 93 -6.31 -0.96 -10.96
N LYS A 94 -7.34 -0.21 -10.56
CA LYS A 94 -8.12 0.70 -11.42
C LYS A 94 -7.31 1.86 -11.96
N MET A 95 -6.31 2.33 -11.22
CA MET A 95 -5.40 3.37 -11.68
C MET A 95 -4.35 2.86 -12.67
N HIS A 96 -4.26 1.54 -12.88
CA HIS A 96 -3.42 0.91 -13.91
C HIS A 96 -1.92 1.21 -13.80
N TYR A 97 -1.46 1.71 -12.66
CA TYR A 97 -0.05 2.03 -12.46
C TYR A 97 0.71 0.76 -12.10
N LYS A 98 1.18 0.02 -13.13
CA LYS A 98 2.02 -1.18 -12.97
C LYS A 98 3.18 -0.98 -12.01
N LYS A 99 3.81 0.21 -12.02
CA LYS A 99 4.89 0.55 -11.07
C LYS A 99 4.41 0.58 -9.63
N ALA A 100 3.21 1.10 -9.34
CA ALA A 100 2.66 1.10 -7.99
C ALA A 100 2.37 -0.34 -7.52
N ILE A 101 1.83 -1.19 -8.40
CA ILE A 101 1.65 -2.63 -8.12
C ILE A 101 2.99 -3.26 -7.74
N VAL A 102 4.02 -3.09 -8.58
CA VAL A 102 5.36 -3.64 -8.30
C VAL A 102 5.89 -3.19 -6.93
N VAL A 103 5.80 -1.89 -6.62
CA VAL A 103 6.30 -1.36 -5.33
C VAL A 103 5.50 -1.92 -4.15
N THR A 104 4.16 -1.99 -4.25
CA THR A 104 3.32 -2.59 -3.20
C THR A 104 3.72 -4.02 -2.90
N PHE A 105 3.85 -4.86 -3.93
CA PHE A 105 4.21 -6.28 -3.77
C PHE A 105 5.63 -6.47 -3.24
N ARG A 106 6.61 -5.70 -3.74
CA ARG A 106 8.00 -5.75 -3.24
C ARG A 106 8.14 -5.28 -1.79
N SER A 107 7.21 -4.46 -1.35
CA SER A 107 7.23 -3.90 0.00
C SER A 107 6.56 -4.80 1.04
N VAL A 108 5.99 -5.94 0.65
CA VAL A 108 5.36 -6.86 1.59
C VAL A 108 6.09 -8.20 1.52
N ASP A 109 5.92 -9.05 2.53
CA ASP A 109 6.54 -10.38 2.47
C ASP A 109 5.84 -11.29 1.44
N ALA A 110 6.45 -12.45 1.17
CA ALA A 110 5.94 -13.39 0.18
C ALA A 110 4.55 -13.94 0.56
N ALA A 111 4.30 -14.22 1.84
CA ALA A 111 2.99 -14.71 2.28
C ALA A 111 1.91 -13.63 2.09
N ALA A 112 2.23 -12.39 2.41
CA ALA A 112 1.38 -11.23 2.19
C ALA A 112 1.14 -10.98 0.69
N SER A 113 2.16 -11.10 -0.16
CA SER A 113 2.05 -11.02 -1.62
C SER A 113 1.09 -12.06 -2.18
N VAL A 114 1.24 -13.32 -1.76
CA VAL A 114 0.35 -14.43 -2.16
C VAL A 114 -1.08 -14.17 -1.66
N GLY A 115 -1.21 -13.67 -0.42
CA GLY A 115 -2.50 -13.31 0.16
C GLY A 115 -3.26 -12.29 -0.68
N LEU A 116 -2.58 -11.24 -1.17
CA LEU A 116 -3.18 -10.24 -2.04
C LEU A 116 -3.78 -10.88 -3.31
N VAL A 117 -2.97 -11.61 -4.08
CA VAL A 117 -3.43 -12.22 -5.36
C VAL A 117 -4.44 -13.36 -5.19
N SER A 118 -4.49 -13.97 -4.01
CA SER A 118 -5.38 -15.12 -3.72
C SER A 118 -6.64 -14.72 -2.96
N SER A 119 -6.80 -13.46 -2.58
CA SER A 119 -7.99 -13.00 -1.88
C SER A 119 -9.23 -13.02 -2.79
N GLU A 120 -10.38 -13.37 -2.23
CA GLU A 120 -11.67 -13.43 -2.95
C GLU A 120 -11.98 -12.09 -3.62
N PHE A 121 -11.76 -10.96 -2.91
CA PHE A 121 -11.99 -9.62 -3.43
C PHE A 121 -11.06 -9.28 -4.61
N THR A 122 -9.78 -9.64 -4.51
CA THR A 122 -8.84 -9.41 -5.62
C THR A 122 -9.17 -10.30 -6.82
N PHE A 123 -9.71 -11.50 -6.59
CA PHE A 123 -10.15 -12.38 -7.67
C PHE A 123 -11.33 -11.79 -8.45
N GLU A 124 -12.34 -11.23 -7.75
CA GLU A 124 -13.45 -10.50 -8.39
C GLU A 124 -12.93 -9.33 -9.24
N ASP A 125 -11.99 -8.56 -8.70
CA ASP A 125 -11.34 -7.47 -9.43
C ASP A 125 -10.62 -8.00 -10.69
N PHE A 126 -9.87 -9.10 -10.59
CA PHE A 126 -9.17 -9.70 -11.73
C PHE A 126 -10.14 -10.14 -12.83
N GLN A 127 -11.27 -10.76 -12.47
CA GLN A 127 -12.31 -11.10 -13.45
C GLN A 127 -12.83 -9.84 -14.17
N HIS A 128 -13.05 -8.76 -13.42
CA HIS A 128 -13.44 -7.47 -13.98
C HIS A 128 -12.38 -6.91 -14.96
N PHE A 129 -11.09 -6.92 -14.59
CA PHE A 129 -10.02 -6.45 -15.47
C PHE A 129 -9.87 -7.31 -16.72
N ILE A 130 -9.92 -8.65 -16.59
CA ILE A 130 -9.83 -9.57 -17.72
C ILE A 130 -10.98 -9.32 -18.71
N SER A 131 -12.21 -9.13 -18.21
CA SER A 131 -13.39 -8.84 -19.05
C SER A 131 -13.28 -7.53 -19.84
N ARG A 132 -12.34 -6.65 -19.50
CA ARG A 132 -12.07 -5.37 -20.15
C ARG A 132 -10.78 -5.36 -20.98
N ASP A 133 -10.27 -6.55 -21.33
CA ASP A 133 -8.99 -6.75 -22.03
C ASP A 133 -7.78 -6.17 -21.28
N ARG A 134 -7.86 -6.12 -19.94
CA ARG A 134 -6.79 -5.61 -19.05
C ARG A 134 -6.04 -6.73 -18.33
N TYR A 135 -5.81 -7.84 -19.03
CA TYR A 135 -5.02 -8.96 -18.52
C TYR A 135 -3.59 -8.56 -18.17
N ASP A 136 -3.07 -7.50 -18.80
CA ASP A 136 -1.72 -6.97 -18.59
C ASP A 136 -1.47 -6.44 -17.17
N VAL A 137 -2.51 -5.99 -16.47
CA VAL A 137 -2.44 -5.57 -15.06
C VAL A 137 -2.43 -6.79 -14.15
N VAL A 138 -3.29 -7.77 -14.44
CA VAL A 138 -3.40 -9.02 -13.69
C VAL A 138 -2.10 -9.83 -13.81
N GLU A 139 -1.51 -9.90 -15.00
CA GLU A 139 -0.23 -10.58 -15.24
C GLU A 139 0.89 -9.99 -14.37
N VAL A 140 0.93 -8.66 -14.22
CA VAL A 140 1.93 -8.00 -13.37
C VAL A 140 1.76 -8.41 -11.91
N CYS A 141 0.53 -8.47 -11.38
CA CYS A 141 0.28 -8.91 -10.01
C CYS A 141 0.82 -10.33 -9.78
N PHE A 142 0.45 -11.29 -10.65
CA PHE A 142 0.93 -12.67 -10.53
C PHE A 142 2.44 -12.80 -10.71
N ARG A 143 3.02 -12.07 -11.68
CA ARG A 143 4.47 -12.11 -11.92
C ARG A 143 5.24 -11.62 -10.71
N VAL A 144 4.84 -10.49 -10.11
CA VAL A 144 5.56 -9.93 -8.95
C VAL A 144 5.33 -10.79 -7.70
N ALA A 145 4.13 -11.33 -7.51
CA ALA A 145 3.86 -12.29 -6.42
C ALA A 145 4.71 -13.56 -6.53
N ARG A 146 4.92 -14.08 -7.75
CA ARG A 146 5.78 -15.24 -7.97
C ARG A 146 7.25 -14.93 -7.69
N LEU A 147 7.74 -13.78 -8.19
CA LEU A 147 9.11 -13.34 -7.97
C LEU A 147 9.43 -13.15 -6.47
N SER A 148 8.47 -12.69 -5.66
CA SER A 148 8.71 -12.53 -4.22
C SER A 148 8.87 -13.87 -3.47
N ILE A 149 8.38 -14.98 -4.04
CA ILE A 149 8.65 -16.34 -3.56
C ILE A 149 10.05 -16.78 -4.01
N GLU A 150 10.32 -16.69 -5.31
CA GLU A 150 11.59 -17.14 -5.94
C GLU A 150 12.82 -16.42 -5.33
N GLU A 151 12.74 -15.11 -5.12
CA GLU A 151 13.82 -14.32 -4.50
C GLU A 151 14.15 -14.78 -3.08
N ARG A 152 13.17 -15.34 -2.34
CA ARG A 152 13.39 -15.85 -0.99
C ARG A 152 13.92 -17.27 -0.99
N GLU A 153 13.45 -18.13 -1.88
CA GLU A 153 13.96 -19.50 -2.02
C GLU A 153 15.46 -19.49 -2.32
N TYR A 154 15.92 -18.58 -3.18
CA TYR A 154 17.35 -18.38 -3.46
C TYR A 154 18.16 -17.96 -2.22
N CYS A 155 17.59 -17.12 -1.35
CA CYS A 155 18.25 -16.70 -0.10
C CYS A 155 18.37 -17.82 0.94
N PHE A 156 17.61 -18.91 0.81
CA PHE A 156 17.68 -20.08 1.71
C PHE A 156 18.56 -21.21 1.16
N GLU A 157 18.86 -21.23 -0.16
CA GLU A 157 19.75 -22.23 -0.77
C GLU A 157 21.25 -21.87 -0.70
N GLU A 158 21.58 -20.59 -0.47
CA GLU A 158 22.97 -20.11 -0.32
C GLU A 158 23.46 -19.96 1.15
N ALA A 159 22.67 -20.40 2.14
CA ALA A 159 22.99 -20.33 3.58
C ALA A 159 23.30 -21.71 4.19
#